data_AF-A0A7C6GWV1-F1
#
_entry.id   AF-A0A7C6GWV1-F1
#
_cell.length_a   1.000
_cell.length_b   1.000
_cell.length_c   1.000
_cell.angle_alpha   90.00
_cell.angle_beta   90.00
_cell.angle_gamma   90.00
#
_symmetry.space_group_name_H-M   'P 1'
#
loop_
_entity.id
_entity.type
_entity.pdbx_description
1 polymer ?
#
loop_
_entity_poly.entity_id
_entity_poly.type
_entity_poly.pdbx_seq_one_letter_code
_entity_poly.pdbx_strand_id
1 'polypeptide(L)'
;MSFTVNSSNTAADIAEFLESYRFGRKMIEINKYEKEYFGGRDNPDAGWAVGEDDEAYIKAKMFEVKRFVTSLPPDDRKLFLFYHYIRCESVERCAELLRISRRSAYRLKRRALEYAAIKYRSFSKKEYEQ
;
A
#
# COMPACT_ATOMS: atom_id res chain seq x y z
N MET A 1 26.68 -0.83 0.01
CA MET A 1 26.24 0.54 -0.32
C MET A 1 25.05 0.86 0.55
N SER A 2 25.24 1.71 1.56
CA SER A 2 24.17 2.06 2.51
C SER A 2 23.20 3.04 1.84
N PHE A 3 21.93 2.64 1.72
CA PHE A 3 20.86 3.54 1.35
C PHE A 3 20.53 4.45 2.54
N THR A 4 21.07 5.65 2.54
CA THR A 4 20.57 6.73 3.39
C THR A 4 19.16 7.09 2.93
N VAL A 5 18.16 6.64 3.69
CA VAL A 5 16.77 7.09 3.56
C VAL A 5 16.74 8.58 3.88
N ASN A 6 16.61 9.43 2.85
CA ASN A 6 16.46 10.87 3.03
C ASN A 6 15.14 11.12 3.78
N SER A 7 15.25 11.59 5.01
CA SER A 7 14.15 11.84 5.97
C SER A 7 13.24 13.02 5.62
N SER A 8 12.96 13.27 4.34
CA SER A 8 11.83 14.11 3.96
C SER A 8 10.64 13.20 3.74
N ASN A 9 9.83 12.93 4.77
CA ASN A 9 8.55 12.25 4.58
C ASN A 9 7.59 13.23 3.89
N THR A 10 7.66 13.29 2.56
CA THR A 10 6.76 14.11 1.73
C THR A 10 5.49 13.33 1.40
N ALA A 11 4.49 14.00 0.84
CA ALA A 11 3.29 13.31 0.36
C ALA A 11 3.60 12.31 -0.77
N ALA A 12 4.71 12.49 -1.51
CA ALA A 12 5.13 11.58 -2.57
C ALA A 12 5.69 10.27 -2.00
N ASP A 13 6.57 10.36 -1.00
CA ASP A 13 7.16 9.16 -0.38
C ASP A 13 6.10 8.31 0.31
N ILE A 14 5.10 8.96 0.93
CA ILE A 14 3.95 8.23 1.48
C ILE A 14 3.07 7.63 0.39
N ALA A 15 2.87 8.32 -0.73
CA ALA A 15 2.15 7.73 -1.83
C ALA A 15 2.85 6.46 -2.31
N GLU A 16 4.18 6.47 -2.45
CA GLU A 16 4.98 5.30 -2.81
C GLU A 16 4.86 4.18 -1.78
N PHE A 17 5.02 4.50 -0.49
CA PHE A 17 4.82 3.54 0.60
C PHE A 17 3.43 2.89 0.55
N LEU A 18 2.36 3.67 0.37
CA LEU A 18 1.00 3.17 0.31
C LEU A 18 0.73 2.37 -0.99
N GLU A 19 1.28 2.78 -2.14
CA GLU A 19 1.18 2.04 -3.40
C GLU A 19 1.86 0.67 -3.33
N SER A 20 2.88 0.49 -2.48
CA SER A 20 3.51 -0.82 -2.25
C SER A 20 2.50 -1.90 -1.85
N TYR A 21 1.40 -1.52 -1.16
CA TYR A 21 0.32 -2.46 -0.83
C TYR A 21 -0.41 -2.96 -2.08
N ARG A 22 -0.75 -2.05 -3.01
CA ARG A 22 -1.48 -2.38 -4.24
C ARG A 22 -0.60 -3.21 -5.17
N PHE A 23 0.68 -2.86 -5.27
CA PHE A 23 1.66 -3.66 -6.00
C PHE A 23 1.79 -5.06 -5.40
N GLY A 24 1.98 -5.16 -4.08
CA GLY A 24 2.09 -6.45 -3.39
C GLY A 24 0.87 -7.35 -3.60
N ARG A 25 -0.34 -6.77 -3.53
CA ARG A 25 -1.58 -7.50 -3.82
C ARG A 25 -1.61 -8.03 -5.24
N LYS A 26 -1.24 -7.21 -6.23
CA LYS A 26 -1.18 -7.61 -7.63
C LYS A 26 -0.18 -8.74 -7.86
N MET A 27 0.99 -8.68 -7.22
CA MET A 27 1.99 -9.75 -7.29
C MET A 27 1.46 -11.07 -6.71
N ILE A 28 0.82 -11.03 -5.54
CA ILE A 28 0.21 -12.23 -4.94
C ILE A 28 -0.89 -12.82 -5.84
N GLU A 29 -1.71 -11.98 -6.46
CA GLU A 29 -2.75 -12.41 -7.39
C GLU A 29 -2.16 -13.05 -8.66
N ILE A 30 -1.09 -12.48 -9.22
CA ILE A 30 -0.36 -13.06 -10.35
C ILE A 30 0.26 -14.41 -9.97
N ASN A 31 0.96 -14.49 -8.84
CA ASN A 31 1.56 -15.76 -8.39
C ASN A 31 0.50 -16.85 -8.20
N LYS A 32 -0.67 -16.49 -7.66
CA LYS A 32 -1.79 -17.43 -7.50
C LYS A 32 -2.27 -17.91 -8.87
N TYR A 33 -2.48 -16.99 -9.81
CA TYR A 33 -2.86 -17.34 -11.17
C TYR A 33 -1.81 -18.23 -11.84
N GLU A 34 -0.52 -17.93 -11.69
CA GLU A 34 0.54 -18.76 -12.27
C GLU A 34 0.57 -20.17 -11.68
N LYS A 35 0.45 -20.30 -10.36
CA LYS A 35 0.34 -21.60 -9.68
C LYS A 35 -0.88 -22.40 -10.16
N GLU A 36 -2.02 -21.74 -10.37
CA GLU A 36 -3.28 -22.38 -10.77
C GLU A 36 -3.29 -22.85 -12.24
N TYR A 37 -2.71 -22.06 -13.15
CA TYR A 37 -2.80 -22.33 -14.60
C TYR A 37 -1.52 -22.91 -15.21
N PHE A 38 -0.36 -22.68 -14.59
CA PHE A 38 0.95 -23.13 -15.09
C PHE A 38 1.71 -24.05 -14.13
N GLY A 39 1.25 -24.21 -12.88
CA GLY A 39 1.92 -24.97 -11.81
C GLY A 39 2.07 -26.49 -12.02
N GLY A 40 1.67 -27.02 -13.19
CA GLY A 40 1.92 -28.40 -13.60
C GLY A 40 3.05 -28.57 -14.62
N ARG A 41 3.72 -27.49 -15.02
CA ARG A 41 4.92 -27.57 -15.87
C ARG A 41 6.12 -27.18 -15.03
N ASP A 42 7.00 -28.13 -14.77
CA ASP A 42 8.39 -27.87 -14.40
C ASP A 42 8.99 -27.01 -15.51
N ASN A 43 8.81 -25.70 -15.39
CA ASN A 43 9.30 -24.73 -16.35
C ASN A 43 10.57 -24.15 -15.73
N PRO A 44 11.76 -24.66 -16.09
CA PRO A 44 13.03 -24.23 -15.50
C PRO A 44 13.35 -22.74 -15.81
N ASP A 45 12.55 -22.09 -16.64
CA ASP A 45 12.63 -20.68 -17.01
C ASP A 45 11.62 -19.79 -16.24
N ALA A 46 11.01 -20.30 -15.17
CA ALA A 46 10.11 -19.55 -14.29
C ALA A 46 10.84 -18.50 -13.41
N GLY A 47 11.83 -17.79 -13.96
CA GLY A 47 12.58 -16.72 -13.30
C GLY A 47 11.76 -15.49 -12.90
N TRP A 48 10.44 -15.53 -13.10
CA TRP A 48 9.46 -14.52 -12.71
C TRP A 48 8.59 -14.94 -11.51
N ALA A 49 8.65 -16.20 -11.10
CA ALA A 49 7.90 -16.67 -9.95
C ALA A 49 8.51 -16.09 -8.67
N VAL A 50 7.75 -15.25 -7.98
CA VAL A 50 8.07 -14.75 -6.64
C VAL A 50 8.31 -15.95 -5.73
N GLY A 51 9.53 -16.07 -5.20
CA GLY A 51 9.87 -17.13 -4.26
C GLY A 51 9.03 -17.04 -2.98
N GLU A 52 9.02 -18.10 -2.17
CA GLU A 52 8.30 -18.10 -0.88
C GLU A 52 8.78 -16.97 0.04
N ASP A 53 10.10 -16.71 0.06
CA ASP A 53 10.72 -15.62 0.83
C ASP A 53 10.29 -14.23 0.31
N ASP A 54 10.13 -14.07 -1.00
CA ASP A 54 9.66 -12.83 -1.61
C ASP A 54 8.18 -12.58 -1.28
N GLU A 55 7.36 -13.63 -1.26
CA GLU A 55 5.94 -13.54 -0.87
C GLU A 55 5.81 -13.14 0.61
N ALA A 56 6.65 -13.70 1.49
CA ALA A 56 6.71 -13.32 2.90
C ALA A 56 7.10 -11.85 3.08
N TYR A 57 8.12 -11.38 2.34
CA TYR A 57 8.54 -9.98 2.34
C TYR A 57 7.42 -9.04 1.87
N ILE A 58 6.74 -9.40 0.77
CA ILE A 58 5.60 -8.63 0.25
C ILE A 58 4.48 -8.54 1.31
N LYS A 59 4.14 -9.66 1.95
CA LYS A 59 3.12 -9.67 3.01
C LYS A 59 3.52 -8.83 4.22
N ALA A 60 4.80 -8.83 4.60
CA ALA A 60 5.31 -7.99 5.68
C ALA A 60 5.16 -6.49 5.36
N LYS A 61 5.56 -6.07 4.15
CA LYS A 61 5.34 -4.70 3.65
C LYS A 61 3.86 -4.32 3.64
N MET A 62 3.01 -5.20 3.13
CA MET A 62 1.56 -4.98 3.12
C MET A 62 0.98 -4.86 4.54
N PHE A 63 1.50 -5.64 5.48
CA PHE A 63 1.10 -5.58 6.89
C PHE A 63 1.48 -4.24 7.52
N GLU A 64 2.69 -3.74 7.27
CA GLU A 64 3.15 -2.42 7.72
C GLU A 64 2.22 -1.30 7.24
N VAL A 65 1.90 -1.28 5.94
CA VAL A 65 0.96 -0.30 5.36
C VAL A 65 -0.42 -0.41 6.00
N LYS A 66 -0.96 -1.63 6.13
CA LYS A 66 -2.27 -1.86 6.75
C LYS A 66 -2.28 -1.41 8.21
N ARG A 67 -1.23 -1.71 8.97
CA ARG A 67 -1.08 -1.31 10.37
C ARG A 67 -1.02 0.21 10.50
N PHE A 68 -0.26 0.87 9.64
CA PHE A 68 -0.20 2.32 9.60
C PHE A 68 -1.59 2.94 9.33
N VAL A 69 -2.26 2.56 8.24
CA VAL A 69 -3.58 3.10 7.88
C VAL A 69 -4.61 2.84 8.97
N THR A 70 -4.61 1.64 9.57
CA THR A 70 -5.54 1.30 10.66
C THR A 70 -5.28 2.05 11.96
N SER A 71 -4.04 2.48 12.22
CA SER A 71 -3.66 3.28 13.38
C SER A 71 -4.13 4.74 13.33
N LEU A 72 -4.50 5.25 12.14
CA LEU A 72 -4.98 6.62 11.99
C LEU A 72 -6.32 6.83 12.72
N PRO A 73 -6.62 8.06 13.18
CA PRO A 73 -7.93 8.41 13.72
C PRO A 73 -9.07 8.17 12.71
N PRO A 74 -10.29 7.82 13.17
CA PRO A 74 -11.43 7.59 12.29
C PRO A 74 -11.94 8.91 11.68
N ASP A 75 -11.52 9.18 10.45
CA ASP A 75 -11.99 10.32 9.65
C ASP A 75 -12.07 9.96 8.15
N ASP A 76 -12.58 10.90 7.35
CA ASP A 76 -12.71 10.72 5.89
C ASP A 76 -11.37 10.45 5.20
N ARG A 77 -10.26 10.95 5.76
CA ARG A 77 -8.91 10.71 5.19
C ARG A 77 -8.51 9.27 5.40
N LYS A 78 -8.67 8.73 6.61
CA LYS A 78 -8.43 7.31 6.90
C LYS A 78 -9.31 6.43 6.02
N LEU A 79 -10.61 6.73 5.93
CA LEU A 79 -11.54 5.98 5.09
C LEU A 79 -11.10 6.01 3.62
N PHE A 80 -10.72 7.18 3.10
CA PHE A 80 -10.20 7.31 1.75
C PHE A 80 -8.95 6.45 1.54
N LEU A 81 -7.96 6.52 2.44
CA LEU A 81 -6.72 5.73 2.35
C LEU A 81 -7.01 4.23 2.40
N PHE A 82 -7.93 3.82 3.26
CA PHE A 82 -8.36 2.42 3.37
C PHE A 82 -9.00 1.93 2.07
N TYR A 83 -9.98 2.66 1.53
CA TYR A 83 -10.64 2.26 0.28
C TYR A 83 -9.66 2.26 -0.91
N HIS A 84 -8.85 3.30 -1.04
CA HIS A 84 -7.99 3.46 -2.20
C HIS A 84 -6.80 2.48 -2.18
N TYR A 85 -6.10 2.35 -1.06
CA TYR A 85 -4.86 1.58 -0.98
C TYR A 85 -5.07 0.15 -0.49
N ILE A 86 -5.87 -0.05 0.56
CA ILE A 86 -6.06 -1.39 1.15
C ILE A 86 -7.11 -2.20 0.38
N ARG A 87 -8.22 -1.57 0.01
CA ARG A 87 -9.24 -2.21 -0.86
C ARG A 87 -8.96 -2.05 -2.35
N CYS A 88 -7.92 -1.30 -2.71
CA CYS A 88 -7.46 -1.12 -4.10
C CYS A 88 -8.52 -0.49 -5.03
N GLU A 89 -9.46 0.27 -4.48
CA GLU A 89 -10.52 0.94 -5.24
C GLU A 89 -9.96 2.16 -6.00
N SER A 90 -10.59 2.53 -7.11
CA SER A 90 -10.25 3.76 -7.83
C SER A 90 -10.68 5.02 -7.06
N VAL A 91 -10.16 6.19 -7.42
CA VAL A 91 -10.55 7.46 -6.77
C VAL A 91 -12.04 7.77 -7.00
N GLU A 92 -12.55 7.42 -8.17
CA GLU A 92 -13.96 7.55 -8.54
C GLU A 92 -14.83 6.64 -7.69
N ARG A 93 -14.41 5.39 -7.50
CA ARG A 93 -15.14 4.45 -6.66
C ARG A 93 -15.10 4.87 -5.19
N CYS A 94 -13.97 5.40 -4.72
CA CYS A 94 -13.89 6.03 -3.40
C CYS A 94 -14.86 7.22 -3.27
N ALA A 95 -15.05 8.02 -4.33
CA ALA A 95 -16.00 9.13 -4.32
C ALA A 95 -17.44 8.64 -4.13
N GLU A 96 -17.82 7.56 -4.81
CA GLU A 96 -19.12 6.91 -4.67
C GLU A 96 -19.32 6.35 -3.25
N LEU A 97 -18.32 5.61 -2.74
CA LEU A 97 -18.37 5.00 -1.42
C LEU A 97 -18.48 6.05 -0.29
N LEU A 98 -17.80 7.19 -0.45
CA LEU A 98 -17.84 8.31 0.50
C LEU A 98 -18.98 9.30 0.22
N ARG A 99 -19.79 9.08 -0.82
CA ARG A 99 -20.90 9.95 -1.25
C ARG A 99 -20.47 11.41 -1.47
N ILE A 100 -19.31 11.61 -2.10
CA ILE A 100 -18.76 12.92 -2.45
C ILE A 100 -18.57 13.07 -3.96
N SER A 101 -18.42 14.30 -4.45
CA SER A 101 -18.10 14.53 -5.86
C SER A 101 -16.71 13.98 -6.21
N ARG A 102 -16.50 13.58 -7.48
CA ARG A 102 -15.17 13.17 -7.98
C ARG A 102 -14.10 14.23 -7.70
N ARG A 103 -14.41 15.51 -7.93
CA ARG A 103 -13.51 16.64 -7.65
C ARG A 103 -13.14 16.70 -6.16
N SER A 104 -14.11 16.48 -5.27
CA SER A 104 -13.85 16.41 -3.82
C SER A 104 -12.97 15.22 -3.47
N ALA A 105 -13.15 14.06 -4.12
CA ALA A 105 -12.33 12.88 -3.88
C ALA A 105 -10.85 13.09 -4.26
N TYR A 106 -10.55 13.72 -5.41
CA TYR A 106 -9.16 14.07 -5.75
C TYR A 106 -8.53 15.07 -4.77
N ARG A 107 -9.30 16.04 -4.29
CA ARG A 107 -8.83 16.97 -3.24
C ARG A 107 -8.62 16.24 -1.90
N LEU A 108 -9.49 15.29 -1.57
CA LEU A 108 -9.39 14.46 -0.38
C LEU A 108 -8.17 13.56 -0.45
N LYS A 109 -7.87 12.96 -1.62
CA LYS A 109 -6.63 12.18 -1.85
C LYS A 109 -5.40 12.99 -1.47
N ARG A 110 -5.26 14.20 -2.02
CA ARG A 110 -4.11 15.07 -1.72
C ARG A 110 -3.99 15.38 -0.23
N ARG A 111 -5.10 15.80 0.39
CA ARG A 111 -5.16 16.09 1.84
C ARG A 111 -4.87 14.86 2.71
N ALA A 112 -5.33 13.68 2.29
CA ALA A 112 -5.10 12.43 3.00
C ALA A 112 -3.63 12.02 2.94
N LEU A 113 -2.96 12.20 1.80
CA LEU A 113 -1.53 11.95 1.65
C LEU A 113 -0.67 12.93 2.46
N GLU A 114 -0.99 14.22 2.44
CA GLU A 114 -0.33 15.23 3.29
C GLU A 114 -0.48 14.90 4.78
N TYR A 115 -1.70 14.53 5.19
CA TYR A 115 -1.99 14.11 6.56
C TYR A 115 -1.23 12.84 6.94
N ALA A 116 -1.22 11.84 6.07
CA ALA A 116 -0.48 10.60 6.28
C ALA A 116 1.02 10.85 6.40
N ALA A 117 1.62 11.74 5.60
CA ALA A 117 3.03 12.13 5.72
C ALA A 117 3.39 12.74 7.07
N ILE A 118 2.49 13.53 7.65
CA ILE A 118 2.67 14.06 8.99
C ILE A 118 2.58 12.94 10.04
N LYS A 119 1.59 12.04 9.92
CA LYS A 119 1.36 10.96 10.89
C LYS A 119 2.37 9.82 10.79
N TYR A 120 2.92 9.56 9.61
CA TYR A 120 3.90 8.51 9.41
C TYR A 120 5.20 8.80 10.18
N ARG A 121 5.60 10.07 10.26
CA ARG A 121 6.78 10.50 11.06
C ARG A 121 6.70 10.06 12.52
N SER A 122 5.52 10.16 13.13
CA SER A 122 5.33 9.74 14.52
C SER A 122 5.05 8.25 14.66
N PHE A 123 4.53 7.61 13.61
CA PHE A 123 4.35 6.16 13.55
C PHE A 123 5.69 5.44 13.48
N SER A 124 6.58 5.83 12.56
CA SER A 124 7.89 5.19 12.40
C SER A 124 8.78 5.37 13.62
N LYS A 125 8.73 6.53 14.29
CA LYS A 125 9.50 6.76 15.52
C LYS A 125 9.13 5.80 16.66
N LYS A 126 7.86 5.40 16.76
CA LYS A 126 7.38 4.45 17.78
C LYS A 126 7.87 3.01 17.54
N GLU A 127 8.32 2.68 16.33
CA GLU A 127 8.89 1.35 16.04
C GLU A 127 10.34 1.19 16.49
N TYR A 128 11.09 2.29 16.64
CA TYR A 128 12.50 2.26 17.06
C TYR A 128 12.69 2.32 18.59
N GLU A 129 11.61 2.50 19.35
CA GLU A 129 11.61 2.56 20.82
C GLU A 129 11.08 1.28 21.47
N GLN A 130 10.79 0.23 20.67
CA GLN A 130 10.41 -1.12 21.12
C GLN A 130 11.50 -2.12 20.77
#